data_AF-A0A2P4S9K0-F1
#
_entry.id   AF-A0A2P4S9K0-F1
#
_cell.length_a   1.000
_cell.length_b   1.000
_cell.length_c   1.000
_cell.angle_alpha   90.00
_cell.angle_beta   90.00
_cell.angle_gamma   90.00
#
_symmetry.space_group_name_H-M   'P 1'
#
loop_
_entity.id
_entity.type
_entity.pdbx_description
1 polymer ?
#
loop_
_entity_poly.entity_id
_entity_poly.type
_entity_poly.pdbx_seq_one_letter_code
_entity_poly.pdbx_strand_id
1 'polypeptide(L)'
;MARRTRRAAGLGLPCLGLPWLGLALLPWAVPPAAAPPGGCPSACYCVATPELVQCRYESLDEPPRELPTSVHNLSISGSNLSVLHRAAFAPLPLPDLRLLRLRHDNIQTIEDMALQGLPALRTLDLSHNPLRSVAAGAFSGVPLLRTLQLNQALLAAPLEEQLALALRNLSLHRLELAGNGLRALPVSLLPTGLEELDLRNNSLQRLTSTELLSLESPGLRGLRVSLGANPLQCDCALRPLLAWLRSSASRVPDARSLQCSKPPSLRGTAVLRLRPEGLGCTADDGGEAGQLETASYVFFGIVLALIGIVFLMVLYLNRRGIKRWLHNLREACRDQMEGYHYRYEQDADPRRASAVGTPGL
;
A
#
# COMPACT_ATOMS: atom_id res chain seq x y z
N MET A 1 12.24 87.91 2.54
CA MET A 1 11.98 88.28 3.95
C MET A 1 12.66 87.22 4.82
N ALA A 2 13.90 87.38 5.29
CA ALA A 2 14.30 88.14 6.49
C ALA A 2 13.42 87.75 7.71
N ARG A 3 13.91 87.35 8.89
CA ARG A 3 15.24 87.45 9.53
C ARG A 3 15.16 86.71 10.89
N ARG A 4 16.28 86.10 11.33
CA ARG A 4 16.90 86.14 12.70
C ARG A 4 16.09 85.62 13.90
N THR A 5 16.61 85.02 14.98
CA THR A 5 17.93 84.83 15.65
C THR A 5 17.62 83.96 16.89
N ARG A 6 18.50 83.17 17.52
CA ARG A 6 19.72 83.55 18.25
C ARG A 6 20.60 82.32 18.53
N ARG A 7 21.92 82.53 18.45
CA ARG A 7 22.99 81.73 19.09
C ARG A 7 23.47 82.48 20.35
N ALA A 8 23.89 81.73 21.36
CA ALA A 8 24.91 82.06 22.37
C ALA A 8 25.43 80.70 22.87
N ALA A 9 26.66 80.24 22.67
CA ALA A 9 28.00 80.76 23.03
C ALA A 9 28.39 80.51 24.50
N GLY A 10 29.51 79.79 24.67
CA GLY A 10 30.27 79.60 25.91
C GLY A 10 30.54 78.11 26.17
N LEU A 11 31.76 77.60 26.37
CA LEU A 11 33.11 78.15 26.41
C LEU A 11 34.05 76.96 26.09
N GLY A 12 35.12 77.21 25.33
CA GLY A 12 36.22 76.25 25.17
C GLY A 12 37.35 76.52 26.17
N LEU A 13 38.21 75.51 26.37
CA LEU A 13 39.66 75.57 26.67
C LEU A 13 40.19 74.12 26.82
N PRO A 14 41.51 73.86 26.70
CA PRO A 14 42.06 73.08 25.58
C PRO A 14 42.85 71.82 25.99
N CYS A 15 43.21 71.04 24.97
CA CYS A 15 44.10 69.88 25.04
C CYS A 15 45.56 70.23 25.35
N LEU A 16 46.16 69.47 26.27
CA LEU A 16 47.59 69.16 26.47
C LEU A 16 47.56 67.77 27.15
N GLY A 17 48.26 66.69 26.82
CA GLY A 17 49.31 66.36 25.85
C GLY A 17 49.99 65.09 26.38
N LEU A 18 50.06 64.03 25.54
CA LEU A 18 51.02 62.90 25.58
C LEU A 18 50.81 61.77 26.63
N PRO A 19 51.46 60.59 26.52
CA PRO A 19 51.08 59.49 25.61
C PRO A 19 51.09 58.10 26.29
N TRP A 20 50.67 57.06 25.55
CA TRP A 20 50.96 55.62 25.77
C TRP A 20 50.36 54.89 26.98
N LEU A 21 49.35 54.06 26.71
CA LEU A 21 49.45 52.59 26.79
C LEU A 21 48.12 52.00 26.27
N GLY A 22 48.18 51.38 25.10
CA GLY A 22 47.07 50.60 24.58
C GLY A 22 46.85 49.36 25.43
N LEU A 23 45.82 49.38 26.25
CA LEU A 23 45.14 48.17 26.71
C LEU A 23 43.82 48.12 25.95
N ALA A 24 43.85 47.43 24.81
CA ALA A 24 42.65 46.96 24.16
C ALA A 24 41.93 46.04 25.13
N LEU A 25 40.88 46.56 25.78
CA LEU A 25 39.86 45.75 26.40
C LEU A 25 39.18 44.99 25.25
N LEU A 26 39.73 43.81 24.92
CA LEU A 26 38.98 42.77 24.23
C LEU A 26 37.67 42.62 25.02
N PRO A 27 36.48 42.81 24.41
CA PRO A 27 35.28 42.36 25.07
C PRO A 27 35.49 40.86 25.29
N TRP A 28 35.59 40.43 26.54
CA TRP A 28 35.42 39.04 26.87
C TRP A 28 34.10 38.64 26.24
N ALA A 29 34.18 37.91 25.12
CA ALA A 29 33.08 37.16 24.60
C ALA A 29 32.72 36.21 25.73
N VAL A 30 31.69 36.57 26.50
CA VAL A 30 31.04 35.66 27.41
C VAL A 30 30.69 34.46 26.53
N PRO A 31 31.30 33.28 26.74
CA PRO A 31 30.91 32.12 25.97
C PRO A 31 29.41 31.94 26.20
N PRO A 32 28.62 31.61 25.16
CA PRO A 32 27.20 31.37 25.34
C PRO A 32 27.06 30.35 26.47
N ALA A 33 26.29 30.73 27.49
CA ALA A 33 26.11 29.94 28.69
C ALA A 33 25.82 28.49 28.28
N ALA A 34 26.67 27.56 28.73
CA ALA A 34 26.45 26.14 28.49
C ALA A 34 25.05 25.80 28.98
N ALA A 35 24.22 25.27 28.07
CA ALA A 35 22.87 24.85 28.37
C ALA A 35 22.91 23.88 29.56
N PRO A 36 21.98 24.00 30.53
CA PRO A 36 21.95 23.13 31.70
C PRO A 36 21.83 21.66 31.27
N PRO A 37 22.37 20.70 32.04
CA PRO A 37 22.30 19.29 31.70
C PRO A 37 20.83 18.84 31.73
N GLY A 38 20.28 18.55 30.55
CA GLY A 38 18.84 18.33 30.31
C GLY A 38 18.21 19.36 29.35
N GLY A 39 18.99 20.28 28.79
CA GLY A 39 18.54 21.38 27.96
C GLY A 39 18.56 21.08 26.46
N CYS A 40 17.50 21.55 25.80
CA CYS A 40 17.33 21.70 24.36
C CYS A 40 18.61 21.94 23.55
N PRO A 41 18.74 21.34 22.34
CA PRO A 41 19.89 21.56 21.45
C PRO A 41 20.11 23.05 21.16
N SER A 42 21.38 23.46 21.09
CA SER A 42 21.76 24.88 20.97
C SER A 42 21.24 25.59 19.71
N ALA A 43 20.98 24.84 18.63
CA ALA A 43 20.44 25.34 17.36
C ALA A 43 18.90 25.33 17.27
N CYS A 44 18.19 24.98 18.35
CA CYS A 44 16.76 24.74 18.33
C CYS A 44 15.99 25.71 19.23
N TYR A 45 14.85 26.22 18.74
CA TYR A 45 13.82 26.70 19.66
C TYR A 45 13.09 25.49 20.22
N CYS A 46 13.38 25.16 21.48
CA CYS A 46 12.85 23.96 22.08
C CYS A 46 12.14 24.20 23.41
N VAL A 47 11.07 23.43 23.58
CA VAL A 47 10.22 23.39 24.77
C VAL A 47 10.33 21.97 25.29
N ALA A 48 11.05 21.81 26.40
CA ALA A 48 11.19 20.55 27.10
C ALA A 48 10.22 20.50 28.28
N THR A 49 9.28 19.58 28.21
CA THR A 49 8.43 19.17 29.33
C THR A 49 8.87 17.78 29.81
N PRO A 50 8.48 17.32 31.01
CA PRO A 50 8.80 15.97 31.48
C PRO A 50 8.33 14.87 30.51
N GLU A 51 7.31 15.16 29.70
CA GLU A 51 6.67 14.20 28.80
C GLU A 51 7.05 14.39 27.34
N LEU A 52 7.47 15.57 26.89
CA LEU A 52 7.70 15.87 25.47
C LEU A 52 8.81 16.90 25.31
N VAL A 53 9.77 16.57 24.44
CA VAL A 53 10.75 17.53 23.90
C VAL A 53 10.28 17.95 22.51
N GLN A 54 9.88 19.22 22.38
CA GLN A 54 9.50 19.80 21.10
C GLN A 54 10.61 20.69 20.58
N CYS A 55 11.03 20.44 19.35
CA CYS A 55 12.12 21.11 18.67
C CYS A 55 11.64 21.74 17.36
N ARG A 56 11.95 23.02 17.15
CA ARG A 56 11.79 23.72 15.87
C ARG A 56 13.14 24.20 15.37
N TYR A 57 13.50 23.83 14.15
CA TYR A 57 14.73 24.24 13.47
C TYR A 57 14.43 25.14 12.28
N GLU A 58 15.40 25.97 11.87
CA GLU A 58 15.31 26.73 10.61
C GLU A 58 15.72 25.86 9.40
N SER A 59 16.74 25.01 9.57
CA SER A 59 17.16 23.98 8.62
C SER A 59 17.82 22.83 9.39
N LEU A 60 17.48 21.59 9.04
CA LEU A 60 18.04 20.40 9.67
C LEU A 60 18.25 19.35 8.58
N ASP A 61 19.51 19.04 8.28
CA ASP A 61 19.89 17.98 7.33
C ASP A 61 20.08 16.63 8.03
N GLU A 62 20.46 16.65 9.32
CA GLU A 62 20.66 15.47 10.17
C GLU A 62 20.00 15.67 11.54
N PRO A 63 19.49 14.60 12.19
CA PRO A 63 18.92 14.71 13.53
C PRO A 63 19.92 15.30 14.55
N PRO A 64 19.43 16.09 15.53
CA PRO A 64 20.29 16.82 16.45
C PRO A 64 21.10 15.88 17.36
N ARG A 65 22.36 16.24 17.62
CA ARG A 65 23.32 15.43 18.40
C ARG A 65 23.25 15.61 19.92
N GLU A 66 22.47 16.57 20.39
CA GLU A 66 22.43 17.02 21.80
C GLU A 66 21.10 16.72 22.49
N LEU A 67 20.47 15.57 22.19
CA LEU A 67 19.25 15.15 22.91
C LEU A 67 19.60 14.28 24.12
N PRO A 68 18.95 14.48 25.29
CA PRO A 68 19.10 13.58 26.42
C PRO A 68 18.66 12.17 26.05
N THR A 69 19.41 11.16 26.46
CA THR A 69 19.11 9.74 26.17
C THR A 69 17.84 9.24 26.86
N SER A 70 17.35 9.96 27.86
CA SER A 70 16.10 9.69 28.60
C SER A 70 14.83 10.24 27.91
N VAL A 71 14.94 10.82 26.71
CA VAL A 71 13.78 11.36 26.00
C VAL A 71 12.87 10.23 25.53
N HIS A 72 11.63 10.27 26.00
CA HIS A 72 10.60 9.30 25.62
C HIS A 72 9.78 9.76 24.42
N ASN A 73 9.50 11.06 24.31
CA ASN A 73 8.72 11.63 23.22
C ASN A 73 9.46 12.82 22.62
N LEU A 74 9.68 12.77 21.31
CA LEU A 74 10.38 13.79 20.54
C LEU A 74 9.47 14.27 19.42
N SER A 75 9.32 15.60 19.32
CA SER A 75 8.65 16.24 18.19
C SER A 75 9.63 17.19 17.52
N ILE A 76 9.88 16.95 16.24
CA ILE A 76 10.61 17.87 15.35
C ILE A 76 9.58 18.40 14.36
N SER A 77 9.65 19.70 14.08
CA SER A 77 8.74 20.33 13.13
C SER A 77 9.38 21.54 12.45
N GLY A 78 9.02 21.76 11.19
CA GLY A 78 9.44 22.93 10.42
C GLY A 78 10.90 22.89 9.96
N SER A 79 11.51 21.72 9.93
CA SER A 79 12.87 21.52 9.46
C SER A 79 12.84 21.16 7.97
N ASN A 80 13.74 21.65 7.13
CA ASN A 80 13.75 21.25 5.70
C ASN A 80 14.43 19.87 5.50
N LEU A 81 14.01 18.86 6.26
CA LEU A 81 14.58 17.51 6.28
C LEU A 81 14.09 16.73 5.05
N SER A 82 14.62 17.05 3.87
CA SER A 82 14.14 16.48 2.61
C SER A 82 14.29 14.95 2.51
N VAL A 83 15.31 14.38 3.18
CA VAL A 83 15.62 12.94 3.16
C VAL A 83 15.86 12.46 4.58
N LEU A 84 15.18 11.37 4.96
CA LEU A 84 15.53 10.61 6.15
C LEU A 84 16.53 9.52 5.75
N HIS A 85 17.81 9.85 5.92
CA HIS A 85 18.92 8.99 5.52
C HIS A 85 18.98 7.69 6.31
N ARG A 86 19.64 6.69 5.71
CA ARG A 86 19.92 5.41 6.36
C ARG A 86 20.59 5.62 7.72
N ALA A 87 20.03 4.98 8.74
CA ALA A 87 20.54 5.03 10.10
C ALA A 87 20.71 6.46 10.65
N ALA A 88 19.81 7.38 10.27
CA ALA A 88 19.85 8.78 10.71
C ALA A 88 19.99 8.92 12.24
N PHE A 89 19.39 8.03 13.02
CA PHE A 89 19.43 8.05 14.49
C PHE A 89 20.51 7.16 15.11
N ALA A 90 21.38 6.50 14.32
CA ALA A 90 22.46 5.68 14.86
C ALA A 90 23.60 6.48 15.53
N PRO A 91 23.98 7.69 15.06
CA PRO A 91 24.98 8.51 15.75
C PRO A 91 24.53 8.99 17.14
N LEU A 92 23.22 9.09 17.36
CA LEU A 92 22.61 9.40 18.65
C LEU A 92 21.48 8.41 18.97
N PRO A 93 21.81 7.22 19.50
CA PRO A 93 20.80 6.23 19.84
C PRO A 93 19.89 6.75 20.95
N LEU A 94 18.58 6.64 20.76
CA LEU A 94 17.57 7.02 21.75
C LEU A 94 16.82 5.75 22.17
N PRO A 95 17.39 4.95 23.10
CA PRO A 95 16.89 3.62 23.42
C PRO A 95 15.50 3.64 24.07
N ASP A 96 15.15 4.72 24.76
CA ASP A 96 13.88 4.87 25.48
C ASP A 96 12.82 5.66 24.69
N LEU A 97 13.14 6.11 23.48
CA LEU A 97 12.21 6.89 22.66
C LEU A 97 11.03 6.00 22.20
N ARG A 98 9.83 6.41 22.58
CA ARG A 98 8.56 5.72 22.27
C ARG A 98 7.74 6.45 21.21
N LEU A 99 7.86 7.77 21.14
CA LEU A 99 7.11 8.59 20.19
C LEU A 99 8.05 9.54 19.44
N LEU A 100 8.01 9.46 18.11
CA LEU A 100 8.71 10.37 17.22
C LEU A 100 7.70 11.04 16.28
N ARG A 101 7.61 12.36 16.37
CA ARG A 101 6.84 13.21 15.45
C ARG A 101 7.80 13.99 14.56
N LEU A 102 7.69 13.79 13.26
CA LEU A 102 8.37 14.55 12.22
C LEU A 102 7.28 15.14 11.32
N ARG A 103 6.70 16.28 11.70
CA ARG A 103 5.56 16.88 10.99
C ARG A 103 5.97 18.16 10.30
N HIS A 104 5.52 18.34 9.06
CA HIS A 104 5.84 19.53 8.27
C HIS A 104 7.35 19.75 8.11
N ASP A 105 8.10 18.65 7.95
CA ASP A 105 9.56 18.68 7.81
C ASP A 105 10.01 18.50 6.34
N ASN A 106 9.09 18.65 5.38
CA ASN A 106 9.35 18.52 3.94
C ASN A 106 10.03 17.19 3.54
N ILE A 107 9.80 16.11 4.29
CA ILE A 107 10.40 14.80 4.01
C ILE A 107 9.81 14.25 2.71
N GLN A 108 10.68 13.94 1.76
CA GLN A 108 10.32 13.37 0.45
C GLN A 108 10.78 11.93 0.31
N THR A 109 11.91 11.57 0.91
CA THR A 109 12.51 10.23 0.76
C THR A 109 12.82 9.62 2.12
N ILE A 110 12.45 8.35 2.31
CA ILE A 110 12.84 7.55 3.47
C ILE A 110 13.69 6.37 2.98
N GLU A 111 14.97 6.35 3.37
CA GLU A 111 15.92 5.31 2.99
C GLU A 111 15.81 4.06 3.88
N ASP A 112 16.48 2.97 3.50
CA ASP A 112 16.50 1.73 4.29
C ASP A 112 17.08 1.95 5.69
N MET A 113 16.49 1.31 6.69
CA MET A 113 16.93 1.39 8.10
C MET A 113 17.01 2.83 8.63
N ALA A 114 16.22 3.77 8.07
CA ALA A 114 16.29 5.19 8.42
C ALA A 114 16.08 5.45 9.93
N LEU A 115 15.25 4.62 10.58
CA LEU A 115 14.92 4.72 12.02
C LEU A 115 15.81 3.82 12.92
N GLN A 116 16.91 3.28 12.38
CA GLN A 116 17.85 2.49 13.18
C GLN A 116 18.44 3.34 14.30
N GLY A 117 18.45 2.80 15.52
CA GLY A 117 18.82 3.51 16.75
C GLY A 117 17.64 3.83 17.67
N LEU A 118 16.40 3.49 17.26
CA LEU A 118 15.17 3.73 18.03
C LEU A 118 14.44 2.42 18.40
N PRO A 119 15.06 1.49 19.16
CA PRO A 119 14.54 0.15 19.38
C PRO A 119 13.20 0.10 20.14
N ALA A 120 12.91 1.10 20.98
CA ALA A 120 11.67 1.19 21.75
C ALA A 120 10.54 1.98 21.07
N LEU A 121 10.73 2.41 19.81
CA LEU A 121 9.76 3.27 19.13
C LEU A 121 8.43 2.56 18.95
N ARG A 122 7.34 3.20 19.39
CA ARG A 122 5.97 2.68 19.32
C ARG A 122 5.07 3.49 18.41
N THR A 123 5.28 4.81 18.36
CA THR A 123 4.48 5.74 17.56
C THR A 123 5.41 6.55 16.67
N LEU A 124 5.18 6.46 15.36
CA LEU A 124 5.83 7.30 14.36
C LEU A 124 4.79 8.12 13.64
N ASP A 125 5.07 9.40 13.52
CA ASP A 125 4.19 10.34 12.86
C ASP A 125 4.96 11.15 11.83
N LEU A 126 4.64 10.87 10.57
CA LEU A 126 5.21 11.47 9.37
C LEU A 126 4.15 12.31 8.64
N SER A 127 3.08 12.70 9.33
CA SER A 127 1.97 13.45 8.74
C SER A 127 2.44 14.79 8.17
N HIS A 128 1.80 15.23 7.08
CA HIS A 128 2.13 16.48 6.39
C HIS A 128 3.57 16.56 5.85
N ASN A 129 4.10 15.45 5.36
CA ASN A 129 5.34 15.42 4.59
C ASN A 129 5.07 14.95 3.15
N PRO A 130 5.59 15.60 2.11
CA PRO A 130 5.31 15.24 0.72
C PRO A 130 6.14 14.02 0.27
N LEU A 131 5.84 12.83 0.82
CA LEU A 131 6.59 11.61 0.52
C LEU A 131 6.49 11.27 -0.98
N ARG A 132 7.65 10.99 -1.57
CA ARG A 132 7.87 10.62 -2.97
C ARG A 132 8.54 9.25 -3.13
N SER A 133 9.22 8.76 -2.11
CA SER A 133 9.88 7.45 -2.13
C SER A 133 10.03 6.89 -0.73
N VAL A 134 9.68 5.61 -0.56
CA VAL A 134 9.88 4.87 0.69
C VAL A 134 10.59 3.55 0.35
N ALA A 135 11.76 3.34 0.96
CA ALA A 135 12.51 2.11 0.76
C ALA A 135 11.81 0.91 1.42
N ALA A 136 11.97 -0.29 0.87
CA ALA A 136 11.33 -1.51 1.38
C ALA A 136 11.76 -1.87 2.80
N GLY A 137 12.94 -1.45 3.24
CA GLY A 137 13.45 -1.59 4.60
C GLY A 137 13.38 -0.30 5.41
N ALA A 138 12.59 0.71 5.02
CA ALA A 138 12.56 2.02 5.68
C ALA A 138 12.28 1.95 7.19
N PHE A 139 11.36 1.07 7.58
CA PHE A 139 10.95 0.85 8.98
C PHE A 139 11.63 -0.38 9.61
N SER A 140 12.67 -0.92 8.98
CA SER A 140 13.48 -1.96 9.58
C SER A 140 14.32 -1.37 10.71
N GLY A 141 14.39 -2.07 11.86
CA GLY A 141 15.07 -1.58 13.06
C GLY A 141 14.16 -0.96 14.14
N VAL A 142 12.85 -0.86 13.89
CA VAL A 142 11.84 -0.42 14.87
C VAL A 142 10.80 -1.54 15.14
N PRO A 143 11.20 -2.67 15.77
CA PRO A 143 10.36 -3.86 15.88
C PRO A 143 9.11 -3.66 16.77
N LEU A 144 9.11 -2.65 17.62
CA LEU A 144 8.01 -2.35 18.55
C LEU A 144 7.04 -1.30 18.00
N LEU A 145 7.17 -0.89 16.74
CA LEU A 145 6.28 0.09 16.14
C LEU A 145 4.84 -0.44 16.09
N ARG A 146 3.91 0.33 16.67
CA ARG A 146 2.48 -0.01 16.77
C ARG A 146 1.59 0.99 16.05
N THR A 147 1.95 2.27 16.05
CA THR A 147 1.15 3.33 15.44
C THR A 147 1.97 4.05 14.39
N LEU A 148 1.45 4.07 13.16
CA LEU A 148 2.03 4.81 12.05
C LEU A 148 1.03 5.84 11.53
N GLN A 149 1.42 7.11 11.56
CA GLN A 149 0.60 8.21 11.05
C GLN A 149 1.21 8.77 9.76
N LEU A 150 0.46 8.66 8.66
CA LEU A 150 0.83 9.10 7.32
C LEU A 150 -0.25 10.04 6.76
N ASN A 151 -0.86 10.85 7.62
CA ASN A 151 -1.94 11.75 7.21
C ASN A 151 -1.40 12.84 6.27
N GLN A 152 -2.06 13.05 5.13
CA GLN A 152 -1.63 13.99 4.09
C GLN A 152 -0.16 13.81 3.66
N ALA A 153 0.36 12.58 3.71
CA ALA A 153 1.75 12.28 3.37
C ALA A 153 1.94 11.76 1.94
N LEU A 154 0.90 11.18 1.36
CA LEU A 154 0.97 10.41 0.10
C LEU A 154 0.47 11.19 -1.12
N LEU A 155 0.33 12.50 -1.01
CA LEU A 155 -0.24 13.35 -2.06
C LEU A 155 0.74 13.60 -3.22
N ALA A 156 2.05 13.42 -3.01
CA ALA A 156 3.07 13.75 -4.00
C ALA A 156 3.36 12.62 -5.01
N ALA A 157 3.15 11.35 -4.63
CA ALA A 157 3.39 10.19 -5.49
C ALA A 157 2.55 8.96 -5.07
N PRO A 158 2.23 8.03 -5.98
CA PRO A 158 1.56 6.77 -5.65
C PRO A 158 2.55 5.79 -4.99
N LEU A 159 2.57 5.75 -3.66
CA LEU A 159 3.53 4.97 -2.87
C LEU A 159 2.98 3.64 -2.33
N GLU A 160 1.80 3.21 -2.78
CA GLU A 160 1.10 2.05 -2.21
C GLU A 160 1.95 0.77 -2.26
N GLU A 161 2.62 0.47 -3.38
CA GLU A 161 3.45 -0.74 -3.50
C GLU A 161 4.70 -0.68 -2.61
N GLN A 162 5.39 0.47 -2.61
CA GLN A 162 6.58 0.69 -1.79
C GLN A 162 6.26 0.61 -0.29
N LEU A 163 5.15 1.22 0.13
CA LEU A 163 4.67 1.14 1.49
C LEU A 163 4.23 -0.28 1.85
N ALA A 164 3.56 -1.00 0.96
CA ALA A 164 3.18 -2.40 1.20
C ALA A 164 4.41 -3.26 1.53
N LEU A 165 5.51 -3.05 0.80
CA LEU A 165 6.79 -3.71 1.08
C LEU A 165 7.39 -3.28 2.42
N ALA A 166 7.39 -1.98 2.71
CA ALA A 166 7.94 -1.41 3.95
C ALA A 166 7.18 -1.84 5.21
N LEU A 167 5.86 -2.06 5.10
CA LEU A 167 4.99 -2.42 6.22
C LEU A 167 4.86 -3.93 6.44
N ARG A 168 5.27 -4.75 5.47
CA ARG A 168 5.02 -6.21 5.45
C ARG A 168 5.48 -6.96 6.70
N ASN A 169 6.58 -6.51 7.31
CA ASN A 169 7.19 -7.17 8.47
C ASN A 169 6.87 -6.49 9.82
N LEU A 170 5.95 -5.53 9.83
CA LEU A 170 5.57 -4.80 11.04
C LEU A 170 4.27 -5.37 11.64
N SER A 171 4.19 -5.35 12.98
CA SER A 171 2.98 -5.72 13.72
C SER A 171 2.24 -4.45 14.19
N LEU A 172 1.79 -3.65 13.23
CA LEU A 172 1.06 -2.41 13.49
C LEU A 172 -0.31 -2.70 14.10
N HIS A 173 -0.69 -1.86 15.05
CA HIS A 173 -2.01 -1.83 15.68
C HIS A 173 -2.88 -0.71 15.08
N ARG A 174 -2.29 0.45 14.78
CA ARG A 174 -2.99 1.60 14.20
C ARG A 174 -2.25 2.16 12.98
N LEU A 175 -2.98 2.38 11.89
CA LEU A 175 -2.51 3.03 10.67
C LEU A 175 -3.42 4.20 10.31
N GLU A 176 -2.86 5.40 10.21
CA GLU A 176 -3.61 6.60 9.83
C GLU A 176 -3.21 7.08 8.44
N LEU A 177 -4.18 7.14 7.53
CA LEU A 177 -4.02 7.51 6.12
C LEU A 177 -5.01 8.62 5.72
N ALA A 178 -5.41 9.45 6.68
CA ALA A 178 -6.41 10.49 6.43
C ALA A 178 -5.85 11.58 5.51
N GLY A 179 -6.67 12.10 4.60
CA GLY A 179 -6.25 13.22 3.74
C GLY A 179 -5.27 12.86 2.61
N ASN A 180 -5.12 11.57 2.25
CA ASN A 180 -4.19 11.12 1.21
C ASN A 180 -4.81 11.05 -0.20
N GLY A 181 -6.08 11.44 -0.36
CA GLY A 181 -6.75 11.42 -1.65
C GLY A 181 -7.02 10.01 -2.21
N LEU A 182 -6.98 8.98 -1.36
CA LEU A 182 -7.18 7.58 -1.75
C LEU A 182 -8.55 7.37 -2.40
N ARG A 183 -8.60 6.66 -3.54
CA ARG A 183 -9.84 6.39 -4.29
C ARG A 183 -10.40 4.98 -4.07
N ALA A 184 -9.55 4.07 -3.61
CA ALA A 184 -9.83 2.68 -3.33
C ALA A 184 -9.29 2.30 -1.95
N LEU A 185 -9.74 1.18 -1.40
CA LEU A 185 -9.25 0.70 -0.11
C LEU A 185 -7.84 0.12 -0.28
N PRO A 186 -6.83 0.56 0.49
CA PRO A 186 -5.45 0.12 0.31
C PRO A 186 -5.22 -1.24 0.96
N VAL A 187 -5.87 -2.30 0.46
CA VAL A 187 -5.83 -3.67 1.02
C VAL A 187 -4.39 -4.18 1.13
N SER A 188 -3.53 -3.83 0.16
CA SER A 188 -2.11 -4.19 0.12
C SER A 188 -1.30 -3.59 1.27
N LEU A 189 -1.75 -2.48 1.87
CA LEU A 189 -1.07 -1.80 2.97
C LEU A 189 -1.45 -2.35 4.35
N LEU A 190 -2.42 -3.26 4.44
CA LEU A 190 -2.96 -3.72 5.72
C LEU A 190 -2.15 -4.91 6.26
N PRO A 191 -1.25 -4.71 7.25
CA PRO A 191 -0.55 -5.82 7.87
C PRO A 191 -1.52 -6.69 8.68
N THR A 192 -1.11 -7.93 8.96
CA THR A 192 -1.89 -8.83 9.82
C THR A 192 -1.95 -8.29 11.24
N GLY A 193 -3.12 -8.35 11.87
CA GLY A 193 -3.31 -7.88 13.25
C GLY A 193 -3.49 -6.38 13.41
N LEU A 194 -3.68 -5.63 12.31
CA LEU A 194 -4.10 -4.23 12.38
C LEU A 194 -5.48 -4.12 13.03
N GLU A 195 -5.61 -3.25 14.03
CA GLU A 195 -6.85 -3.07 14.80
C GLU A 195 -7.57 -1.77 14.45
N GLU A 196 -6.85 -0.74 14.03
CA GLU A 196 -7.42 0.56 13.70
C GLU A 196 -6.85 1.13 12.40
N LEU A 197 -7.75 1.49 11.48
CA LEU A 197 -7.44 2.11 10.20
C LEU A 197 -8.24 3.40 10.03
N ASP A 198 -7.54 4.51 9.86
CA ASP A 198 -8.16 5.80 9.58
C ASP A 198 -8.05 6.15 8.10
N LEU A 199 -9.18 6.15 7.39
CA LEU A 199 -9.30 6.55 5.98
C LEU A 199 -10.14 7.83 5.83
N ARG A 200 -10.30 8.62 6.89
CA ARG A 200 -11.11 9.84 6.82
C ARG A 200 -10.55 10.84 5.82
N ASN A 201 -11.42 11.68 5.26
CA ASN A 201 -11.02 12.77 4.38
C ASN A 201 -10.20 12.30 3.16
N ASN A 202 -10.57 11.17 2.57
CA ASN A 202 -10.00 10.67 1.31
C ASN A 202 -10.99 10.89 0.15
N SER A 203 -10.71 10.29 -1.00
CA SER A 203 -11.55 10.36 -2.21
C SER A 203 -12.34 9.07 -2.46
N LEU A 204 -12.67 8.32 -1.41
CA LEU A 204 -13.42 7.06 -1.55
C LEU A 204 -14.85 7.36 -1.99
N GLN A 205 -15.22 6.88 -3.17
CA GLN A 205 -16.57 7.04 -3.71
C GLN A 205 -17.42 5.80 -3.45
N ARG A 206 -16.81 4.61 -3.50
CA ARG A 206 -17.45 3.31 -3.31
C ARG A 206 -16.43 2.33 -2.74
N LEU A 207 -16.93 1.27 -2.12
CA LEU A 207 -16.14 0.13 -1.67
C LEU A 207 -16.70 -1.13 -2.36
N THR A 208 -15.86 -1.83 -3.12
CA THR A 208 -16.28 -3.00 -3.89
C THR A 208 -16.49 -4.21 -2.98
N SER A 209 -17.22 -5.21 -3.46
CA SER A 209 -17.38 -6.48 -2.76
C SER A 209 -16.03 -7.15 -2.46
N THR A 210 -15.08 -7.06 -3.38
CA THR A 210 -13.73 -7.65 -3.20
C THR A 210 -12.93 -6.94 -2.10
N GLU A 211 -13.01 -5.62 -2.01
CA GLU A 211 -12.38 -4.85 -0.93
C GLU A 211 -13.00 -5.20 0.43
N LEU A 212 -14.34 -5.27 0.49
CA LEU A 212 -15.07 -5.59 1.72
C LEU A 212 -14.83 -7.03 2.19
N LEU A 213 -14.77 -8.00 1.26
CA LEU A 213 -14.39 -9.39 1.56
C LEU A 213 -12.96 -9.47 2.13
N SER A 214 -12.04 -8.63 1.63
CA SER A 214 -10.68 -8.58 2.15
C SER A 214 -10.64 -8.14 3.62
N LEU A 215 -11.53 -7.22 4.03
CA LEU A 215 -11.72 -6.79 5.42
C LEU A 215 -12.36 -7.87 6.31
N GLU A 216 -12.94 -8.92 5.74
CA GLU A 216 -13.52 -10.05 6.50
C GLU A 216 -12.55 -11.22 6.68
N SER A 217 -11.35 -11.10 6.09
CA SER A 217 -10.28 -12.08 6.26
C SER A 217 -9.94 -12.28 7.75
N PRO A 218 -9.54 -13.49 8.17
CA PRO A 218 -9.32 -13.82 9.59
C PRO A 218 -8.37 -12.86 10.31
N GLY A 219 -7.35 -12.34 9.60
CA GLY A 219 -6.36 -11.41 10.14
C GLY A 219 -6.87 -9.96 10.34
N LEU A 220 -8.02 -9.60 9.77
CA LEU A 220 -8.60 -8.24 9.82
C LEU A 220 -10.01 -8.21 10.42
N ARG A 221 -10.53 -9.34 10.94
CA ARG A 221 -11.89 -9.40 11.53
C ARG A 221 -12.12 -8.41 12.66
N GLY A 222 -11.08 -8.10 13.43
CA GLY A 222 -11.11 -7.12 14.53
C GLY A 222 -10.89 -5.68 14.09
N LEU A 223 -10.58 -5.43 12.81
CA LEU A 223 -10.20 -4.11 12.32
C LEU A 223 -11.36 -3.12 12.41
N ARG A 224 -11.10 -1.98 13.04
CA ARG A 224 -11.97 -0.80 13.04
C ARG A 224 -11.54 0.15 11.95
N VAL A 225 -12.47 0.54 11.08
CA VAL A 225 -12.21 1.40 9.92
C VAL A 225 -13.01 2.68 10.05
N SER A 226 -12.35 3.84 9.99
CA SER A 226 -13.01 5.15 9.94
C SER A 226 -13.09 5.65 8.51
N LEU A 227 -14.30 5.98 8.03
CA LEU A 227 -14.58 6.31 6.61
C LEU A 227 -15.13 7.74 6.41
N GLY A 228 -15.22 8.53 7.46
CA GLY A 228 -15.82 9.86 7.45
C GLY A 228 -15.20 10.83 6.45
N ALA A 229 -15.97 11.84 6.04
CA ALA A 229 -15.52 12.87 5.09
C ALA A 229 -15.02 12.33 3.74
N ASN A 230 -15.51 11.18 3.30
CA ASN A 230 -15.28 10.67 1.95
C ASN A 230 -16.48 11.00 1.02
N PRO A 231 -16.26 11.30 -0.27
CA PRO A 231 -17.29 11.69 -1.22
C PRO A 231 -18.10 10.46 -1.72
N LEU A 232 -18.80 9.78 -0.82
CA LEU A 232 -19.53 8.56 -1.13
C LEU A 232 -20.60 8.77 -2.21
N GLN A 233 -20.59 7.91 -3.22
CA GLN A 233 -21.56 7.86 -4.30
C GLN A 233 -22.65 6.84 -3.95
N CYS A 234 -23.84 7.35 -3.63
CA CYS A 234 -24.98 6.57 -3.18
C CYS A 234 -25.89 6.18 -4.34
N ASP A 235 -25.37 5.35 -5.23
CA ASP A 235 -26.11 4.70 -6.30
C ASP A 235 -26.12 3.17 -6.09
N CYS A 236 -26.43 2.42 -7.15
CA CYS A 236 -26.49 0.97 -7.10
C CYS A 236 -25.22 0.31 -6.55
N ALA A 237 -24.05 0.87 -6.86
CA ALA A 237 -22.77 0.32 -6.44
C ALA A 237 -22.51 0.46 -4.93
N LEU A 238 -23.32 1.24 -4.20
CA LEU A 238 -23.23 1.36 -2.74
C LEU A 238 -23.80 0.13 -2.01
N ARG A 239 -24.56 -0.75 -2.68
CA ARG A 239 -25.26 -1.88 -2.03
C ARG A 239 -24.35 -2.76 -1.16
N PRO A 240 -23.16 -3.20 -1.62
CA PRO A 240 -22.27 -4.01 -0.80
C PRO A 240 -21.83 -3.28 0.47
N LEU A 241 -21.46 -2.01 0.35
CA LEU A 241 -21.07 -1.17 1.48
C LEU A 241 -22.23 -0.97 2.46
N LEU A 242 -23.44 -0.72 1.97
CA LEU A 242 -24.62 -0.57 2.81
C LEU A 242 -24.95 -1.85 3.59
N ALA A 243 -24.86 -3.02 2.93
CA ALA A 243 -25.05 -4.31 3.57
C ALA A 243 -23.99 -4.56 4.65
N TRP A 244 -22.72 -4.28 4.33
CA TRP A 244 -21.60 -4.41 5.25
C TRP A 244 -21.70 -3.48 6.46
N LEU A 245 -22.06 -2.21 6.27
CA LEU A 245 -22.25 -1.25 7.37
C LEU A 245 -23.38 -1.69 8.32
N ARG A 246 -24.40 -2.37 7.82
CA ARG A 246 -25.51 -2.91 8.64
C ARG A 246 -25.10 -4.14 9.43
N SER A 247 -24.33 -5.05 8.83
CA SER A 247 -23.85 -6.26 9.52
C SER A 247 -22.71 -5.96 10.49
N SER A 248 -21.91 -4.94 10.18
CA SER A 248 -20.60 -4.66 10.80
C SER A 248 -20.50 -3.25 11.39
N ALA A 249 -21.61 -2.66 11.83
CA ALA A 249 -21.64 -1.28 12.32
C ALA A 249 -20.64 -1.00 13.46
N SER A 250 -20.35 -1.98 14.32
CA SER A 250 -19.37 -1.86 15.40
C SER A 250 -17.93 -1.71 14.92
N ARG A 251 -17.62 -2.15 13.69
CA ARG A 251 -16.30 -2.00 13.06
C ARG A 251 -16.10 -0.63 12.43
N VAL A 252 -17.12 0.20 12.34
CA VAL A 252 -17.03 1.53 11.74
C VAL A 252 -17.49 2.56 12.77
N PRO A 253 -16.56 3.11 13.58
CA PRO A 253 -16.90 4.03 14.66
C PRO A 253 -17.71 5.24 14.20
N ASP A 254 -17.49 5.69 12.97
CA ASP A 254 -18.13 6.84 12.34
C ASP A 254 -19.26 6.48 11.36
N ALA A 255 -19.79 5.25 11.41
CA ALA A 255 -20.83 4.77 10.47
C ALA A 255 -22.06 5.68 10.43
N ARG A 256 -22.42 6.28 11.57
CA ARG A 256 -23.60 7.16 11.71
C ARG A 256 -23.41 8.53 11.08
N SER A 257 -22.17 8.98 10.88
CA SER A 257 -21.87 10.29 10.29
C SER A 257 -21.62 10.22 8.79
N LEU A 258 -21.52 9.01 8.21
CA LEU A 258 -21.34 8.80 6.77
C LEU A 258 -22.54 9.35 6.00
N GLN A 259 -22.25 10.24 5.05
CA GLN A 259 -23.24 10.93 4.24
C GLN A 259 -22.94 10.76 2.76
N CYS A 260 -23.99 10.77 1.95
CA CYS A 260 -23.87 10.76 0.50
C CYS A 260 -23.37 12.10 -0.02
N SER A 261 -22.43 12.07 -0.94
CA SER A 261 -21.98 13.23 -1.70
C SER A 261 -22.69 13.31 -3.05
N LYS A 262 -22.92 12.16 -3.68
CA LYS A 262 -23.64 11.99 -4.96
C LYS A 262 -24.70 10.89 -4.82
N PRO A 263 -25.73 10.86 -5.68
CA PRO A 263 -26.15 11.92 -6.61
C PRO A 263 -26.71 13.15 -5.86
N PRO A 264 -26.94 14.30 -6.55
CA PRO A 264 -27.45 15.52 -5.93
C PRO A 264 -28.77 15.33 -5.15
N SER A 265 -29.62 14.40 -5.59
CA SER A 265 -30.89 14.06 -4.92
C SER A 265 -30.72 13.44 -3.55
N LEU A 266 -29.59 12.77 -3.29
CA LEU A 266 -29.30 12.10 -2.03
C LEU A 266 -28.21 12.81 -1.22
N ARG A 267 -27.67 13.93 -1.71
CA ARG A 267 -26.58 14.65 -1.06
C ARG A 267 -26.92 15.03 0.39
N GLY A 268 -26.01 14.73 1.33
CA GLY A 268 -26.19 14.96 2.77
C GLY A 268 -27.04 13.90 3.48
N THR A 269 -27.62 12.94 2.75
CA THR A 269 -28.38 11.84 3.37
C THR A 269 -27.43 10.87 4.06
N ALA A 270 -27.75 10.50 5.30
CA ALA A 270 -26.96 9.51 6.04
C ALA A 270 -27.07 8.12 5.37
N VAL A 271 -25.93 7.48 5.13
CA VAL A 271 -25.85 6.21 4.38
C VAL A 271 -26.69 5.11 5.05
N LEU A 272 -26.65 4.99 6.37
CA LEU A 272 -27.41 4.00 7.13
C LEU A 272 -28.94 4.18 7.03
N ARG A 273 -29.44 5.37 6.64
CA ARG A 273 -30.88 5.63 6.45
C ARG A 273 -31.39 5.20 5.09
N LEU A 274 -30.51 4.93 4.13
CA LEU A 274 -30.90 4.53 2.78
C LEU A 274 -31.51 3.14 2.77
N ARG A 275 -32.42 2.91 1.83
CA ARG A 275 -32.95 1.58 1.53
C ARG A 275 -32.36 1.07 0.21
N PRO A 276 -32.06 -0.24 0.07
CA PRO A 276 -31.46 -0.79 -1.15
C PRO A 276 -32.28 -0.51 -2.43
N GLU A 277 -33.59 -0.39 -2.31
CA GLU A 277 -34.52 -0.11 -3.41
C GLU A 277 -34.41 1.34 -3.90
N GLY A 278 -34.06 2.26 -3.02
CA GLY A 278 -33.90 3.69 -3.32
C GLY A 278 -32.59 4.06 -4.02
N LEU A 279 -31.71 3.09 -4.29
CA LEU A 279 -30.41 3.28 -4.94
C LEU A 279 -30.46 3.22 -6.48
N GLY A 280 -31.65 3.10 -7.08
CA GLY A 280 -31.85 3.21 -8.52
C GLY A 280 -31.20 2.10 -9.36
N CYS A 281 -31.03 0.90 -8.81
CA CYS A 281 -30.51 -0.24 -9.57
C CYS A 281 -31.51 -0.72 -10.62
N THR A 282 -31.04 -0.89 -11.85
CA THR A 282 -31.79 -1.65 -12.85
C THR A 282 -31.53 -3.15 -12.67
N ALA A 283 -32.38 -4.00 -13.24
CA ALA A 283 -32.23 -5.46 -13.14
C ALA A 283 -30.92 -5.99 -13.77
N ASP A 284 -30.25 -5.17 -14.58
CA ASP A 284 -28.98 -5.48 -15.25
C ASP A 284 -27.75 -5.10 -14.38
N ASP A 285 -27.91 -4.20 -13.42
CA ASP A 285 -26.82 -3.70 -12.55
C ASP A 285 -26.52 -4.60 -11.35
N GLY A 286 -27.27 -5.70 -11.19
CA GLY A 286 -27.09 -6.69 -10.14
C GLY A 286 -26.15 -7.85 -10.49
N GLY A 287 -25.67 -7.89 -11.74
CA GLY A 287 -24.77 -8.94 -12.24
C GLY A 287 -23.34 -8.46 -12.25
N GLU A 288 -22.50 -9.00 -11.36
CA GLU A 288 -21.06 -8.98 -11.53
C GLU A 288 -20.71 -9.42 -12.96
N ALA A 289 -19.84 -8.66 -13.63
CA ALA A 289 -19.30 -8.94 -14.96
C ALA A 289 -18.44 -10.24 -15.04
N GLY A 290 -18.65 -11.20 -14.14
CA GLY A 290 -18.06 -12.54 -14.14
C GLY A 290 -19.06 -13.68 -14.36
N GLN A 291 -20.37 -13.41 -14.47
CA GLN A 291 -21.38 -14.45 -14.68
C GLN A 291 -21.63 -14.82 -16.15
N LEU A 292 -21.30 -13.95 -17.11
CA LEU A 292 -21.52 -14.26 -18.53
C LEU A 292 -20.49 -15.26 -19.10
N GLU A 293 -19.26 -15.29 -18.61
CA GLU A 293 -18.27 -16.29 -19.07
C GLU A 293 -18.58 -17.68 -18.51
N THR A 294 -19.00 -17.77 -17.24
CA THR A 294 -19.34 -19.04 -16.60
C THR A 294 -20.60 -19.68 -17.18
N ALA A 295 -21.61 -18.88 -17.53
CA ALA A 295 -22.82 -19.39 -18.20
C ALA A 295 -22.53 -19.99 -19.60
N SER A 296 -21.60 -19.38 -20.35
CA SER A 296 -21.17 -19.86 -21.67
C SER A 296 -20.47 -21.23 -21.59
N TYR A 297 -19.53 -21.40 -20.65
CA TYR A 297 -18.82 -22.67 -20.47
C TYR A 297 -19.71 -23.79 -19.92
N VAL A 298 -20.64 -23.48 -19.02
CA VAL A 298 -21.61 -24.46 -18.50
C VAL A 298 -22.52 -24.95 -19.63
N PHE A 299 -23.01 -24.04 -20.48
CA PHE A 299 -23.82 -24.41 -21.65
C PHE A 299 -23.02 -25.30 -22.63
N PHE A 300 -21.78 -24.93 -22.92
CA PHE A 300 -20.90 -25.73 -23.79
C PHE A 300 -20.63 -27.12 -23.20
N GLY A 301 -20.42 -27.21 -21.89
CA GLY A 301 -20.25 -28.47 -21.16
C GLY A 301 -21.49 -29.39 -21.24
N ILE A 302 -22.69 -28.82 -21.11
CA ILE A 302 -23.95 -29.57 -21.25
C ILE A 302 -24.12 -30.09 -22.68
N VAL A 303 -23.84 -29.26 -23.69
CA VAL A 303 -23.94 -29.66 -25.10
C VAL A 303 -22.96 -30.80 -25.43
N LEU A 304 -21.71 -30.71 -24.98
CA LEU A 304 -20.71 -31.77 -25.17
C LEU A 304 -21.12 -33.07 -24.46
N ALA A 305 -21.67 -32.98 -23.25
CA ALA A 305 -22.17 -34.15 -22.52
C ALA A 305 -23.32 -34.85 -23.28
N LEU A 306 -24.27 -34.07 -23.82
CA LEU A 306 -25.36 -34.61 -24.62
C LEU A 306 -24.87 -35.26 -25.92
N ILE A 307 -23.92 -34.65 -26.62
CA ILE A 307 -23.28 -35.25 -27.81
C ILE A 307 -22.61 -36.57 -27.43
N GLY A 308 -21.87 -36.60 -26.32
CA GLY A 308 -21.22 -37.82 -25.82
C GLY A 308 -22.22 -38.94 -25.50
N ILE A 309 -23.35 -38.61 -24.86
CA ILE A 309 -24.42 -39.58 -24.56
C ILE A 309 -25.05 -40.13 -25.84
N VAL A 310 -25.36 -39.27 -26.82
CA VAL A 310 -25.92 -39.70 -28.11
C VAL A 310 -24.93 -40.60 -28.85
N PHE A 311 -23.65 -40.24 -28.88
CA PHE A 311 -22.62 -41.06 -29.51
C PHE A 311 -22.48 -42.44 -28.85
N LEU A 312 -22.45 -42.49 -27.51
CA LEU A 312 -22.43 -43.74 -26.76
C LEU A 312 -23.68 -44.59 -27.00
N MET A 313 -24.86 -43.96 -27.10
CA MET A 313 -26.12 -44.63 -27.43
C MET A 313 -26.05 -45.27 -28.82
N VAL A 314 -25.55 -44.54 -29.83
CA VAL A 314 -25.37 -45.08 -31.19
C VAL A 314 -24.42 -46.26 -31.20
N LEU A 315 -23.27 -46.16 -30.53
CA LEU A 315 -22.33 -47.27 -30.39
C LEU A 315 -22.94 -48.46 -29.66
N TYR A 316 -23.76 -48.21 -28.63
CA TYR A 316 -24.44 -49.26 -27.88
C TYR A 316 -25.47 -50.00 -28.73
N LEU A 317 -26.31 -49.26 -29.48
CA LEU A 317 -27.32 -49.84 -30.36
C LEU A 317 -26.67 -50.65 -31.49
N ASN A 318 -25.57 -50.14 -32.06
CA ASN A 318 -24.83 -50.82 -33.11
C ASN A 318 -23.75 -51.80 -32.60
N ARG A 319 -23.64 -52.06 -31.30
CA ARG A 319 -22.55 -52.89 -30.72
C ARG A 319 -22.45 -54.29 -31.35
N ARG A 320 -23.59 -54.89 -31.71
CA ARG A 320 -23.64 -56.22 -32.36
C ARG A 320 -23.26 -56.16 -33.84
N GLY A 321 -23.57 -55.06 -34.52
CA GLY A 321 -23.15 -54.82 -35.90
C GLY A 321 -21.66 -54.54 -35.97
N ILE A 322 -21.15 -53.65 -35.11
CA ILE A 322 -19.73 -53.30 -35.01
C ILE A 322 -18.88 -54.53 -34.66
N LYS A 323 -19.32 -55.36 -33.70
CA LYS A 323 -18.62 -56.61 -33.39
C LYS A 323 -18.54 -57.54 -34.61
N ARG A 324 -19.65 -57.73 -35.33
CA ARG A 324 -19.67 -58.55 -36.55
C ARG A 324 -18.76 -57.99 -37.63
N TRP A 325 -18.83 -56.68 -37.87
CA TRP A 325 -17.96 -56.00 -38.84
C TRP A 325 -16.48 -56.15 -38.46
N LEU A 326 -16.12 -55.99 -37.19
CA LEU A 326 -14.75 -56.14 -36.71
C LEU A 326 -14.23 -57.57 -36.85
N HIS A 327 -15.08 -58.58 -36.58
CA HIS A 327 -14.74 -59.98 -36.81
C HIS A 327 -14.52 -60.27 -38.31
N ASN A 328 -15.44 -59.85 -39.17
CA ASN A 328 -15.31 -60.04 -40.62
C ASN A 328 -14.08 -59.33 -41.19
N LEU A 329 -13.78 -58.13 -40.71
CA LEU A 329 -12.58 -57.38 -41.12
C LEU A 329 -11.30 -58.11 -40.68
N ARG A 330 -11.29 -58.68 -39.48
CA ARG A 330 -10.17 -59.47 -38.98
C ARG A 330 -9.96 -60.75 -39.79
N GLU A 331 -11.04 -61.43 -40.13
CA GLU A 331 -11.00 -62.63 -40.97
C GLU A 331 -10.50 -62.28 -42.39
N ALA A 332 -11.04 -61.24 -43.03
CA ALA A 332 -10.56 -60.80 -44.33
C ALA A 332 -9.08 -60.42 -44.33
N CYS A 333 -8.60 -59.75 -43.27
CA CYS A 333 -7.19 -59.42 -43.12
C CYS A 333 -6.31 -60.66 -42.91
N ARG A 334 -6.80 -61.64 -42.14
CA ARG A 334 -6.12 -62.92 -41.92
C ARG A 334 -6.00 -63.72 -43.22
N ASP A 335 -7.08 -63.86 -43.98
CA ASP A 335 -7.07 -64.57 -45.26
C ASP A 335 -6.11 -63.93 -46.27
N GLN A 336 -6.07 -62.60 -46.31
CA GLN A 336 -5.13 -61.87 -47.15
C GLN A 336 -3.68 -62.20 -46.77
N MET A 337 -3.36 -62.17 -45.46
CA MET A 337 -2.02 -62.49 -44.95
C MET A 337 -1.62 -63.95 -45.19
N GLU A 338 -2.52 -64.90 -44.98
CA GLU A 338 -2.27 -66.33 -45.27
C GLU A 338 -2.05 -66.55 -46.77
N GLY A 339 -2.82 -65.88 -47.64
CA GLY A 339 -2.61 -65.92 -49.09
C GLY A 339 -1.23 -65.39 -49.52
N TYR A 340 -0.74 -64.32 -48.88
CA TYR A 340 0.63 -63.85 -49.10
C TYR A 340 1.67 -64.88 -48.64
N HIS A 341 1.44 -65.53 -47.49
CA HIS A 341 2.35 -66.54 -46.95
C HIS A 341 2.46 -67.77 -47.85
N TYR A 342 1.33 -68.31 -48.34
CA TYR A 342 1.33 -69.46 -49.26
C TYR A 342 2.03 -69.16 -50.60
N ARG A 343 1.82 -67.96 -51.17
CA ARG A 343 2.53 -67.56 -52.39
C ARG A 343 4.04 -67.49 -52.15
N TYR A 344 4.44 -66.90 -51.04
CA TYR A 344 5.85 -66.82 -50.66
C TYR A 344 6.49 -68.21 -50.52
N GLU A 345 5.81 -69.17 -49.88
CA GLU A 345 6.30 -70.55 -49.76
C GLU A 345 6.39 -71.28 -51.12
N GLN A 346 5.43 -71.07 -52.03
CA GLN A 346 5.48 -71.69 -53.37
C GLN A 346 6.60 -71.12 -54.24
N ASP A 347 6.82 -69.81 -54.19
CA ASP A 347 7.89 -69.15 -54.96
C ASP A 347 9.27 -69.45 -54.37
N ALA A 348 9.36 -69.78 -53.08
CA ALA A 348 10.58 -70.18 -52.41
C ALA A 348 10.93 -71.67 -52.57
N ASP A 349 10.10 -72.50 -53.23
CA ASP A 349 10.40 -73.92 -53.48
C ASP A 349 11.52 -74.05 -54.54
N PRO A 350 12.75 -74.46 -54.14
CA PRO A 350 13.89 -74.52 -55.05
C PRO A 350 13.73 -75.54 -56.19
N ARG A 351 12.71 -76.40 -56.14
CA ARG A 351 12.41 -77.35 -57.23
C ARG A 351 11.81 -76.68 -58.47
N ARG A 352 11.17 -75.50 -58.34
CA ARG A 352 10.57 -74.77 -59.47
C ARG A 352 11.53 -73.84 -60.20
N ALA A 353 12.60 -73.37 -59.54
CA ALA A 353 13.60 -72.50 -60.15
C ALA A 353 14.46 -73.22 -61.23
N SER A 354 14.49 -74.55 -61.23
CA SER A 354 15.35 -75.35 -62.12
C SER A 354 14.71 -75.70 -63.48
N ALA A 355 13.45 -75.34 -63.71
CA ALA A 355 12.62 -75.97 -64.73
C ALA A 355 11.91 -75.02 -65.69
N VAL A 356 12.52 -73.91 -66.12
CA VAL A 356 12.23 -73.34 -67.46
C VAL A 356 13.51 -72.71 -68.00
N GLY A 357 14.34 -73.56 -68.62
CA GLY A 357 15.41 -73.13 -69.50
C GLY A 357 14.88 -72.94 -70.92
N THR A 358 15.27 -71.81 -71.51
CA THR A 358 15.66 -71.65 -72.93
C THR A 358 14.61 -71.81 -74.05
N PRO A 359 14.83 -71.10 -75.18
CA PRO A 359 13.83 -70.27 -75.84
C PRO A 359 13.70 -70.57 -77.36
N GLY A 360 13.05 -69.67 -78.09
CA GLY A 360 13.18 -69.57 -79.56
C GLY A 360 12.15 -70.40 -80.31
N LEU A 361 11.69 -70.02 -81.50
CA LEU A 361 12.16 -69.04 -82.47
C LEU A 361 10.99 -68.76 -83.42
#